data_AF-A0A0Q6X700-F1
#
_entry.id   AF-A0A0Q6X700-F1
#
_cell.length_a   1.000
_cell.length_b   1.000
_cell.length_c   1.000
_cell.angle_alpha   90.00
_cell.angle_beta   90.00
_cell.angle_gamma   90.00
#
_symmetry.space_group_name_H-M   'P 1'
#
loop_
_entity.id
_entity.type
_entity.pdbx_description
1 polymer ?
#
loop_
_entity_poly.entity_id
_entity_poly.type
_entity_poly.pdbx_seq_one_letter_code
_entity_poly.pdbx_strand_id
1 'polypeptide(L)'
;MAICMKPSTFTRWCLVLLLAAPLVAFAEDRGSLLGCWRSQHVQVTLKDNTHRDRNGDCVLEYDMTHARSRCQYGSKRTESIQSYEIVKKGRLRLVSLDPDTLQPKGPPAEVDYRIDDDWLMLERKFTAEEQALSGARADVRLRSLSVRVRAGQDGAVACNPRGEVSIRTGQSPASSLVLTTPSGWEPLLVDPTKDPRLGPAVNTSLFVGAFVPKGTAASGAMPRLLVLVVDDVRQGPRPIRQAEFAAVKASFRQDLGTPQITCDRPDRICGLIRLPEGGNVYTELFNVKGRVAMVTSSAAGTPSEVAPLLRASVTTFVDRLGQDNPK
;
A
#
# COMPACT_ATOMS: atom_id res chain seq x y z
N MET A 1 -26.15 48.45 64.49
CA MET A 1 -26.67 47.65 63.38
C MET A 1 -25.47 46.96 62.74
N ALA A 2 -25.25 45.68 63.07
CA ALA A 2 -24.08 44.91 62.65
C ALA A 2 -24.43 44.06 61.43
N ILE A 3 -23.64 44.14 60.36
CA ILE A 3 -23.78 43.29 59.18
C ILE A 3 -22.54 42.39 59.13
N CYS A 4 -22.74 41.12 59.50
CA CYS A 4 -21.79 40.03 59.27
C CYS A 4 -21.82 39.65 57.79
N MET A 5 -20.69 39.79 57.08
CA MET A 5 -20.49 39.16 55.77
C MET A 5 -19.74 37.83 55.93
N LYS A 6 -20.34 36.74 55.44
CA LYS A 6 -19.73 35.40 55.31
C LYS A 6 -18.79 35.36 54.09
N PRO A 7 -17.64 34.67 54.16
CA PRO A 7 -16.84 34.37 52.97
C PRO A 7 -17.44 33.18 52.21
N SER A 8 -17.73 33.38 50.92
CA SER A 8 -18.27 32.34 50.04
C SER A 8 -17.18 31.39 49.55
N THR A 9 -17.34 30.12 49.90
CA THR A 9 -16.63 28.98 49.30
C THR A 9 -17.07 28.78 47.85
N PHE A 10 -16.36 29.37 46.87
CA PHE A 10 -16.68 29.20 45.44
C PHE A 10 -15.45 29.01 44.54
N THR A 11 -14.40 28.36 45.05
CA THR A 11 -13.15 28.18 44.30
C THR A 11 -12.58 26.76 44.44
N ARG A 12 -13.37 25.72 44.16
CA ARG A 12 -12.88 24.32 44.18
C ARG A 12 -13.28 23.43 42.99
N TRP A 13 -14.03 23.91 42.00
CA TRP A 13 -14.57 23.07 40.93
C TRP A 13 -13.90 23.22 39.55
N CYS A 14 -12.88 24.08 39.40
CA CYS A 14 -12.16 24.22 38.11
C CYS A 14 -10.93 23.32 37.95
N LEU A 15 -10.47 22.62 39.01
CA LEU A 15 -9.24 21.83 38.92
C LEU A 15 -9.41 20.40 38.39
N VAL A 16 -10.64 19.89 38.26
CA VAL A 16 -10.90 18.50 37.83
C VAL A 16 -10.96 18.35 36.30
N LEU A 17 -11.21 19.43 35.55
CA LEU A 17 -11.31 19.38 34.07
C LEU A 17 -9.95 19.37 33.35
N LEU A 18 -8.85 19.73 34.02
CA LEU A 18 -7.51 19.78 33.42
C LEU A 18 -6.75 18.44 33.48
N LEU A 19 -7.21 17.47 34.26
CA LEU A 19 -6.57 16.14 34.40
C LEU A 19 -7.13 15.08 33.42
N ALA A 20 -8.24 15.36 32.74
CA ALA A 20 -8.85 14.43 31.78
C ALA A 20 -8.30 14.57 30.35
N ALA A 21 -7.73 15.71 29.99
CA ALA A 21 -7.21 15.98 28.65
C ALA A 21 -6.15 14.97 28.14
N PRO A 22 -5.18 14.48 28.94
CA PRO A 22 -4.22 13.50 28.43
C PRO A 22 -4.87 12.13 28.17
N LEU A 23 -5.87 11.71 28.96
CA LEU A 23 -6.51 10.39 28.82
C LEU A 23 -7.38 10.28 27.55
N VAL A 24 -8.04 11.36 27.14
CA VAL A 24 -8.86 11.37 25.92
C VAL A 24 -7.99 11.22 24.66
N ALA A 25 -6.81 11.86 24.63
CA ALA A 25 -5.89 11.76 23.49
C ALA A 25 -5.36 10.33 23.29
N PHE A 26 -5.06 9.59 24.37
CA PHE A 26 -4.62 8.19 24.27
C PHE A 26 -5.75 7.25 23.85
N ALA A 27 -6.99 7.51 24.27
CA ALA A 27 -8.14 6.69 23.90
C ALA A 27 -8.51 6.85 22.42
N GLU A 28 -8.46 8.08 21.88
CA GLU A 28 -8.70 8.38 20.47
C GLU A 28 -7.64 7.74 19.57
N ASP A 29 -6.36 7.94 19.91
CA ASP A 29 -5.23 7.33 19.20
C ASP A 29 -5.33 5.80 19.20
N ARG A 30 -5.69 5.19 20.35
CA ARG A 30 -5.89 3.74 20.45
C ARG A 30 -7.05 3.28 19.57
N GLY A 31 -8.21 3.93 19.65
CA GLY A 31 -9.38 3.60 18.84
C GLY A 31 -9.11 3.67 17.34
N SER A 32 -8.31 4.66 16.90
CA SER A 32 -7.93 4.80 15.51
C SER A 32 -6.98 3.68 15.03
N LEU A 33 -6.12 3.14 15.90
CA LEU A 33 -5.19 2.06 15.55
C LEU A 33 -5.89 0.70 15.40
N LEU A 34 -6.99 0.47 16.14
CA LEU A 34 -7.71 -0.79 16.15
C LEU A 34 -8.21 -1.19 14.76
N GLY A 35 -8.26 -2.51 14.56
CA GLY A 35 -8.71 -3.13 13.32
C GLY A 35 -7.53 -3.59 12.46
N CYS A 36 -7.80 -3.74 11.17
CA CYS A 36 -6.93 -4.49 10.27
C CYS A 36 -6.35 -3.62 9.18
N TRP A 37 -5.07 -3.82 8.91
CA TRP A 37 -4.24 -2.99 8.06
C TRP A 37 -3.46 -3.88 7.10
N ARG A 38 -3.73 -3.75 5.80
CA ARG A 38 -3.03 -4.50 4.76
C ARG A 38 -1.76 -3.76 4.37
N SER A 39 -0.62 -4.42 4.50
CA SER A 39 0.68 -3.90 4.08
C SER A 39 0.66 -3.57 2.59
N GLN A 40 1.17 -2.40 2.21
CA GLN A 40 1.34 -1.96 0.83
C GLN A 40 2.79 -1.84 0.45
N HIS A 41 3.52 -1.01 1.18
CA HIS A 41 4.90 -0.73 0.86
C HIS A 41 5.72 -0.75 2.13
N VAL A 42 6.65 -1.70 2.22
CA VAL A 42 7.64 -1.79 3.29
C VAL A 42 9.01 -1.55 2.68
N GLN A 43 9.60 -0.40 3.00
CA GLN A 43 10.94 -0.05 2.55
C GLN A 43 11.92 -0.11 3.72
N VAL A 44 13.06 -0.75 3.49
CA VAL A 44 14.15 -0.81 4.46
C VAL A 44 15.36 -0.08 3.90
N THR A 45 15.84 0.92 4.64
CA THR A 45 17.10 1.62 4.38
C THR A 45 18.24 0.87 5.07
N LEU A 46 19.26 0.51 4.29
CA LEU A 46 20.48 -0.12 4.77
C LEU A 46 21.53 0.92 5.18
N LYS A 47 22.59 0.45 5.85
CA LYS A 47 23.71 1.29 6.32
C LYS A 47 24.44 2.06 5.21
N ASP A 48 24.47 1.52 4.00
CA ASP A 48 25.05 2.16 2.80
C ASP A 48 24.08 3.14 2.11
N ASN A 49 22.94 3.45 2.74
CA ASN A 49 21.83 4.24 2.23
C ASN A 49 21.09 3.63 1.02
N THR A 50 21.41 2.39 0.63
CA THR A 50 20.58 1.68 -0.34
C THR A 50 19.24 1.29 0.27
N HIS A 51 18.27 1.03 -0.61
CA HIS A 51 16.92 0.65 -0.22
C HIS A 51 16.60 -0.75 -0.73
N ARG A 52 15.85 -1.50 0.07
CA ARG A 52 15.21 -2.74 -0.35
C ARG A 52 13.75 -2.71 0.04
N ASP A 53 12.92 -3.17 -0.88
CA ASP A 53 11.50 -3.34 -0.60
C ASP A 53 11.26 -4.75 -0.07
N ARG A 54 10.46 -4.83 0.99
CA ARG A 54 10.02 -6.08 1.64
C ARG A 54 8.50 -6.20 1.54
N ASN A 55 7.99 -5.89 0.37
CA ASN A 55 6.56 -5.95 0.08
C ASN A 55 6.11 -7.41 0.09
N GLY A 56 4.95 -7.67 0.69
CA GLY A 56 4.39 -9.01 0.81
C GLY A 56 2.90 -8.93 1.11
N ASP A 57 2.19 -10.04 0.92
CA ASP A 57 0.77 -10.11 1.29
C ASP A 57 0.63 -10.30 2.80
N CYS A 58 0.76 -9.20 3.52
CA CYS A 58 0.68 -9.14 4.97
C CYS A 58 -0.52 -8.32 5.44
N VAL A 59 -1.16 -8.77 6.51
CA VAL A 59 -2.18 -8.02 7.25
C VAL A 59 -1.78 -7.94 8.71
N LEU A 60 -1.85 -6.73 9.26
CA LEU A 60 -1.59 -6.41 10.64
C LEU A 60 -2.93 -6.09 11.33
N GLU A 61 -3.25 -6.83 12.36
CA GLU A 61 -4.43 -6.64 13.20
C GLU A 61 -4.00 -6.06 14.54
N TYR A 62 -4.54 -4.90 14.90
CA TYR A 62 -4.45 -4.37 16.25
C TYR A 62 -5.77 -4.62 16.97
N ASP A 63 -5.72 -5.46 18.00
CA ASP A 63 -6.80 -5.59 18.98
C ASP A 63 -6.48 -4.78 20.25
N MET A 64 -7.27 -4.91 21.31
CA MET A 64 -7.06 -4.14 22.54
C MET A 64 -5.74 -4.43 23.27
N THR A 65 -5.10 -5.55 22.97
CA THR A 65 -4.02 -6.17 23.75
C THR A 65 -2.78 -6.47 22.91
N HIS A 66 -2.96 -6.84 21.65
CA HIS A 66 -1.90 -7.36 20.79
C HIS A 66 -1.96 -6.75 19.38
N ALA A 67 -0.79 -6.72 18.76
CA ALA A 67 -0.62 -6.52 17.33
C ALA A 67 -0.23 -7.87 16.72
N ARG A 68 -1.04 -8.36 15.77
CA ARG A 68 -0.84 -9.66 15.13
C ARG A 68 -0.63 -9.47 13.63
N SER A 69 0.54 -9.87 13.15
CA SER A 69 0.88 -9.83 11.73
C SER A 69 0.75 -11.21 11.13
N ARG A 70 0.00 -11.33 10.04
CA ARG A 70 -0.12 -12.56 9.25
C ARG A 70 0.35 -12.26 7.84
N CYS A 71 1.25 -13.08 7.31
CA CYS A 71 1.79 -12.92 5.96
C CYS A 71 1.65 -14.21 5.17
N GLN A 72 1.42 -14.08 3.87
CA GLN A 72 1.47 -15.18 2.91
C GLN A 72 2.65 -14.99 1.95
N TYR A 73 3.50 -16.00 1.85
CA TYR A 73 4.63 -16.08 0.93
C TYR A 73 4.51 -17.38 0.11
N GLY A 74 3.98 -17.29 -1.11
CA GLY A 74 3.63 -18.48 -1.89
C GLY A 74 2.60 -19.34 -1.15
N SER A 75 2.92 -20.61 -0.88
CA SER A 75 2.09 -21.52 -0.08
C SER A 75 2.30 -21.40 1.43
N LYS A 76 3.36 -20.70 1.89
CA LYS A 76 3.70 -20.60 3.30
C LYS A 76 2.99 -19.42 3.96
N ARG A 77 2.28 -19.70 5.04
CA ARG A 77 1.73 -18.69 5.95
C ARG A 77 2.65 -18.52 7.15
N THR A 78 2.93 -17.28 7.53
CA THR A 78 3.66 -16.96 8.76
C THR A 78 2.86 -16.01 9.62
N GLU A 79 2.93 -16.20 10.93
CA GLU A 79 2.26 -15.35 11.91
C GLU A 79 3.27 -14.88 12.96
N SER A 80 3.16 -13.63 13.36
CA SER A 80 3.87 -13.08 14.52
C SER A 80 2.90 -12.28 15.37
N ILE A 81 3.10 -12.33 16.67
CA ILE A 81 2.32 -11.60 17.65
C ILE A 81 3.24 -10.72 18.49
N GLN A 82 2.77 -9.52 18.80
CA GLN A 82 3.48 -8.55 19.60
C GLN A 82 2.50 -7.95 20.62
N SER A 83 2.95 -7.69 21.85
CA SER A 83 2.24 -6.71 22.68
C SER A 83 2.61 -5.31 22.20
N TYR A 84 1.69 -4.37 22.38
CA TYR A 84 1.94 -2.97 22.03
C TYR A 84 1.42 -2.03 23.11
N GLU A 85 2.12 -0.92 23.28
CA GLU A 85 1.74 0.17 24.16
C GLU A 85 1.93 1.50 23.42
N ILE A 86 0.92 2.38 23.49
CA ILE A 86 1.06 3.76 23.01
C ILE A 86 1.74 4.56 24.12
N VAL A 87 3.07 4.73 24.01
CA VAL A 87 3.87 5.43 25.03
C VAL A 87 3.68 6.95 24.98
N LYS A 88 3.34 7.47 23.79
CA LYS A 88 2.90 8.86 23.56
C LYS A 88 2.19 8.94 22.21
N LYS A 89 1.51 10.06 21.95
CA LYS A 89 0.90 10.33 20.65
C LYS A 89 1.89 10.08 19.51
N GLY A 90 1.50 9.24 18.55
CA GLY A 90 2.33 8.87 17.40
C GLY A 90 3.54 8.00 17.70
N ARG A 91 3.64 7.35 18.87
CA ARG A 91 4.70 6.38 19.17
C ARG A 91 4.18 5.12 19.88
N LEU A 92 4.60 3.96 19.36
CA LEU A 92 4.36 2.64 19.93
C LEU A 92 5.65 2.09 20.54
N ARG A 93 5.51 1.35 21.64
CA ARG A 93 6.48 0.37 22.12
C ARG A 93 5.93 -1.01 21.80
N LEU A 94 6.67 -1.78 21.03
CA LEU A 94 6.32 -3.13 20.58
C LEU A 94 7.23 -4.15 21.25
N VAL A 95 6.67 -5.25 21.75
CA VAL A 95 7.45 -6.38 22.26
C VAL A 95 7.00 -7.63 21.53
N SER A 96 7.92 -8.26 20.80
CA SER A 96 7.63 -9.54 20.15
C SER A 96 7.30 -10.59 21.20
N LEU A 97 6.26 -11.37 20.98
CA LEU A 97 5.86 -12.46 21.88
C LEU A 97 6.10 -13.80 21.20
N ASP A 98 6.42 -14.80 22.01
CA ASP A 98 6.33 -16.18 21.60
C ASP A 98 4.86 -16.58 21.39
N PRO A 99 4.46 -17.15 20.23
CA PRO A 99 3.05 -17.36 19.91
C PRO A 99 2.37 -18.43 20.78
N ASP A 100 3.14 -19.37 21.34
CA ASP A 100 2.59 -20.48 22.13
C ASP A 100 2.43 -20.08 23.60
N THR A 101 3.40 -19.32 24.13
CA THR A 101 3.44 -18.94 25.56
C THR A 101 2.98 -17.51 25.83
N LEU A 102 2.87 -16.68 24.80
CA LEU A 102 2.65 -15.23 24.85
C LEU A 102 3.67 -14.47 25.70
N GLN A 103 4.83 -15.08 25.98
CA GLN A 103 5.90 -14.45 26.75
C GLN A 103 6.79 -13.57 25.85
N PRO A 104 7.37 -12.46 26.37
CA PRO A 104 8.31 -11.63 25.64
C PRO A 104 9.48 -12.41 25.05
N LYS A 105 9.72 -12.20 23.75
CA LYS A 105 10.82 -12.79 22.97
C LYS A 105 11.69 -11.68 22.39
N GLY A 106 12.64 -11.22 23.19
CA GLY A 106 13.62 -10.20 22.82
C GLY A 106 13.29 -8.80 23.33
N PRO A 107 14.15 -7.82 23.04
CA PRO A 107 13.99 -6.46 23.53
C PRO A 107 12.81 -5.74 22.87
N PRO A 108 12.20 -4.76 23.57
CA PRO A 108 11.20 -3.88 22.99
C PRO A 108 11.78 -3.04 21.86
N ALA A 109 10.95 -2.72 20.87
CA ALA A 109 11.25 -1.77 19.82
C ALA A 109 10.32 -0.55 19.91
N GLU A 110 10.87 0.64 19.71
CA GLU A 110 10.06 1.84 19.50
C GLU A 110 9.76 2.03 18.02
N VAL A 111 8.50 2.35 17.71
CA VAL A 111 8.02 2.60 16.36
C VAL A 111 7.21 3.89 16.38
N ASP A 112 7.61 4.87 15.58
CA ASP A 112 6.77 6.04 15.33
C ASP A 112 5.64 5.62 14.38
N TYR A 113 4.42 6.06 14.65
CA TYR A 113 3.27 5.78 13.81
C TYR A 113 2.47 7.04 13.51
N ARG A 114 1.80 7.04 12.35
CA ARG A 114 0.84 8.06 11.96
C ARG A 114 -0.32 7.40 11.25
N ILE A 115 -1.53 7.83 11.58
CA ILE A 115 -2.74 7.46 10.86
C ILE A 115 -3.26 8.69 10.13
N ASP A 116 -3.56 8.54 8.84
CA ASP A 116 -4.12 9.57 7.96
C ASP A 116 -5.25 8.92 7.17
N ASP A 117 -6.50 9.15 7.58
CA ASP A 117 -7.68 8.44 7.07
C ASP A 117 -7.54 6.90 7.13
N ASP A 118 -7.47 6.24 5.97
CA ASP A 118 -7.31 4.80 5.83
C ASP A 118 -5.82 4.36 5.81
N TRP A 119 -4.88 5.28 6.04
CA TRP A 119 -3.45 5.01 5.94
C TRP A 119 -2.79 4.88 7.30
N LEU A 120 -2.18 3.72 7.58
CA LEU A 120 -1.25 3.55 8.69
C LEU A 120 0.18 3.62 8.16
N MET A 121 0.95 4.57 8.67
CA MET A 121 2.37 4.71 8.39
C MET A 121 3.16 4.37 9.64
N LEU A 122 4.16 3.51 9.50
CA LEU A 122 5.08 3.14 10.58
C LEU A 122 6.51 3.51 10.19
N GLU A 123 7.28 4.03 11.14
CA GLU A 123 8.72 4.23 11.01
C GLU A 123 9.44 3.65 12.22
N ARG A 124 10.40 2.77 11.97
CA ARG A 124 11.32 2.25 12.99
C ARG A 124 12.74 2.63 12.62
N LYS A 125 13.49 3.16 13.59
CA LYS A 125 14.93 3.32 13.50
C LYS A 125 15.58 2.21 14.32
N PHE A 126 16.52 1.49 13.72
CA PHE A 126 17.24 0.43 14.41
C PHE A 126 18.35 1.04 15.25
N THR A 127 18.55 0.51 16.44
CA THR A 127 19.60 0.93 17.37
C THR A 127 21.00 0.56 16.85
N ALA A 128 22.04 1.21 17.38
CA ALA A 128 23.42 0.89 17.03
C ALA A 128 23.78 -0.57 17.36
N GLU A 129 23.22 -1.10 18.44
CA GLU A 129 23.39 -2.49 18.88
C GLU A 129 22.79 -3.47 17.86
N GLU A 130 21.55 -3.24 17.42
CA GLU A 130 20.89 -4.04 16.38
C GLU A 130 21.63 -3.97 15.05
N GLN A 131 22.19 -2.81 14.72
CA GLN A 131 22.99 -2.63 13.51
C GLN A 131 24.32 -3.39 13.59
N ALA A 132 24.99 -3.39 14.75
CA ALA A 132 26.26 -4.07 14.95
C ALA A 132 26.15 -5.59 14.71
N LEU A 133 25.00 -6.19 15.06
CA LEU A 133 24.73 -7.62 14.85
C LEU A 133 24.57 -8.02 13.38
N SER A 134 24.28 -7.07 12.48
CA SER A 134 23.91 -7.34 11.08
C SER A 134 25.01 -6.97 10.06
N GLY A 135 26.16 -6.46 10.52
CA GLY A 135 27.33 -6.18 9.69
C GLY A 135 27.10 -5.11 8.60
N ALA A 136 27.71 -5.29 7.43
CA ALA A 136 27.68 -4.30 6.33
C ALA A 136 26.28 -4.05 5.73
N ARG A 137 25.33 -4.99 5.90
CA ARG A 137 23.94 -4.89 5.41
C ARG A 137 22.94 -4.64 6.54
N ALA A 138 23.39 -3.96 7.59
CA ALA A 138 22.54 -3.61 8.72
C ALA A 138 21.37 -2.72 8.29
N ASP A 139 20.19 -3.06 8.80
CA ASP A 139 18.99 -2.23 8.66
C ASP A 139 19.15 -1.00 9.55
N VAL A 140 18.96 0.20 8.99
CA VAL A 140 19.04 1.46 9.74
C VAL A 140 17.66 2.04 9.99
N ARG A 141 16.78 1.90 9.00
CA ARG A 141 15.41 2.40 9.08
C ARG A 141 14.45 1.50 8.32
N LEU A 142 13.28 1.26 8.89
CA LEU A 142 12.14 0.64 8.23
C LEU A 142 11.01 1.64 8.16
N ARG A 143 10.42 1.81 6.98
CA ARG A 143 9.18 2.56 6.80
C ARG A 143 8.14 1.64 6.17
N SER A 144 6.93 1.68 6.71
CA SER A 144 5.81 0.88 6.21
C SER A 144 4.61 1.77 5.94
N LEU A 145 3.89 1.45 4.87
CA LEU A 145 2.58 1.98 4.54
C LEU A 145 1.59 0.83 4.47
N SER A 146 0.50 0.95 5.21
CA SER A 146 -0.61 -0.01 5.21
C SER A 146 -1.94 0.70 5.00
N VAL A 147 -2.90 -0.01 4.41
CA VAL A 147 -4.27 0.47 4.15
C VAL A 147 -5.26 -0.26 5.04
N ARG A 148 -6.21 0.46 5.63
CA ARG A 148 -7.29 -0.13 6.43
C ARG A 148 -8.11 -1.11 5.59
N VAL A 149 -8.30 -2.32 6.14
CA VAL A 149 -9.17 -3.34 5.56
C VAL A 149 -10.60 -3.08 6.04
N ARG A 150 -11.49 -2.69 5.11
CA ARG A 150 -12.92 -2.51 5.41
C ARG A 150 -13.65 -3.85 5.29
N ALA A 151 -14.49 -4.17 6.27
CA ALA A 151 -15.31 -5.38 6.22
C ALA A 151 -16.26 -5.34 5.00
N GLY A 152 -16.35 -6.45 4.26
CA GLY A 152 -17.28 -6.61 3.14
C GLY A 152 -16.80 -6.14 1.76
N GLN A 153 -15.66 -5.45 1.63
CA GLN A 153 -15.18 -4.97 0.31
C GLN A 153 -14.44 -6.03 -0.53
N ASP A 154 -14.04 -7.16 0.06
CA ASP A 154 -13.13 -8.13 -0.60
C ASP A 154 -13.64 -9.59 -0.59
N GLY A 155 -14.83 -9.88 -0.06
CA GLY A 155 -15.22 -11.26 0.27
C GLY A 155 -14.26 -11.98 1.25
N ALA A 156 -13.22 -11.27 1.72
CA ALA A 156 -12.19 -11.76 2.60
C ALA A 156 -12.70 -11.78 4.04
N VAL A 157 -12.47 -12.90 4.73
CA VAL A 157 -12.54 -12.99 6.18
C VAL A 157 -11.70 -11.85 6.74
N ALA A 158 -12.34 -10.92 7.46
CA ALA A 158 -11.70 -9.75 8.03
C ALA A 158 -10.35 -10.16 8.63
N CYS A 159 -9.26 -9.53 8.19
CA CYS A 159 -7.91 -9.68 8.77
C CYS A 159 -7.06 -10.90 8.34
N ASN A 160 -7.22 -11.41 7.11
CA ASN A 160 -6.32 -12.41 6.53
C ASN A 160 -5.60 -11.91 5.25
N PRO A 161 -4.37 -12.40 4.99
CA PRO A 161 -3.74 -12.30 3.66
C PRO A 161 -4.69 -12.77 2.56
N ARG A 162 -4.58 -12.19 1.36
CA ARG A 162 -5.41 -12.60 0.21
C ARG A 162 -4.96 -13.95 -0.35
N GLY A 163 -3.67 -14.26 -0.26
CA GLY A 163 -3.04 -15.40 -0.90
C GLY A 163 -3.15 -15.36 -2.42
N GLU A 164 -3.24 -16.54 -3.02
CA GLU A 164 -3.60 -16.69 -4.42
C GLU A 164 -5.07 -16.26 -4.61
N VAL A 165 -5.32 -15.39 -5.58
CA VAL A 165 -6.67 -14.91 -5.90
C VAL A 165 -6.93 -15.13 -7.38
N SER A 166 -8.20 -15.16 -7.79
CA SER A 166 -8.62 -15.51 -9.17
C SER A 166 -8.05 -14.62 -10.28
N ILE A 167 -7.39 -13.50 -9.95
CA ILE A 167 -6.79 -12.57 -10.91
C ILE A 167 -5.25 -12.59 -10.94
N ARG A 168 -4.59 -13.39 -10.08
CA ARG A 168 -3.13 -13.49 -10.01
C ARG A 168 -2.66 -14.84 -9.49
N THR A 169 -1.46 -15.26 -9.91
CA THR A 169 -0.78 -16.42 -9.33
C THR A 169 0.67 -16.07 -9.02
N GLY A 170 1.35 -16.91 -8.24
CA GLY A 170 2.77 -16.75 -7.91
C GLY A 170 3.03 -15.93 -6.64
N GLN A 171 4.31 -15.62 -6.42
CA GLN A 171 4.83 -15.08 -5.14
C GLN A 171 5.02 -13.56 -5.14
N SER A 172 4.53 -12.86 -6.16
CA SER A 172 4.75 -11.42 -6.30
C SER A 172 4.05 -10.63 -5.20
N PRO A 173 4.65 -9.51 -4.73
CA PRO A 173 4.03 -8.67 -3.73
C PRO A 173 2.64 -8.17 -4.13
N ALA A 174 1.75 -8.15 -3.14
CA ALA A 174 0.33 -7.86 -3.32
C ALA A 174 -0.01 -6.38 -3.11
N SER A 175 -0.63 -5.73 -4.10
CA SER A 175 -1.33 -4.47 -3.85
C SER A 175 -2.63 -4.69 -3.04
N SER A 176 -3.06 -3.67 -2.31
CA SER A 176 -4.37 -3.56 -1.66
C SER A 176 -5.45 -3.10 -2.62
N LEU A 177 -5.08 -2.55 -3.79
CA LEU A 177 -6.05 -2.17 -4.79
C LEU A 177 -6.96 -3.36 -5.08
N VAL A 178 -8.27 -3.08 -5.06
CA VAL A 178 -9.29 -4.04 -5.44
C VAL A 178 -9.54 -3.88 -6.92
N LEU A 179 -9.59 -4.98 -7.65
CA LEU A 179 -9.93 -4.97 -9.07
C LEU A 179 -10.71 -6.24 -9.39
N THR A 180 -11.99 -6.04 -9.69
CA THR A 180 -12.85 -7.05 -10.26
C THR A 180 -12.73 -6.99 -11.78
N THR A 181 -12.71 -8.15 -12.43
CA THR A 181 -12.47 -8.26 -13.86
C THR A 181 -13.57 -7.55 -14.66
N PRO A 182 -13.24 -6.56 -15.52
CA PRO A 182 -14.23 -5.92 -16.39
C PRO A 182 -14.90 -6.91 -17.35
N SER A 183 -16.13 -6.60 -17.76
CA SER A 183 -16.84 -7.42 -18.75
C SER A 183 -16.07 -7.47 -20.08
N GLY A 184 -16.06 -8.64 -20.72
CA GLY A 184 -15.29 -8.88 -21.95
C GLY A 184 -13.81 -9.22 -21.74
N TRP A 185 -13.33 -9.20 -20.49
CA TRP A 185 -11.95 -9.56 -20.13
C TRP A 185 -11.88 -10.81 -19.26
N GLU A 186 -10.74 -11.48 -19.31
CA GLU A 186 -10.39 -12.58 -18.41
C GLU A 186 -8.98 -12.36 -17.83
N PRO A 187 -8.73 -12.76 -16.58
CA PRO A 187 -7.39 -12.67 -16.01
C PRO A 187 -6.43 -13.62 -16.73
N LEU A 188 -5.26 -13.10 -17.08
CA LEU A 188 -4.13 -13.90 -17.51
C LEU A 188 -3.35 -14.31 -16.26
N LEU A 189 -3.53 -15.56 -15.82
CA LEU A 189 -2.84 -16.10 -14.64
C LEU A 189 -1.37 -16.36 -14.96
N VAL A 190 -0.55 -15.35 -14.72
CA VAL A 190 0.90 -15.37 -14.95
C VAL A 190 1.63 -15.00 -13.66
N ASP A 191 2.72 -15.70 -13.37
CA ASP A 191 3.65 -15.34 -12.31
C ASP A 191 4.68 -14.36 -12.88
N PRO A 192 4.61 -13.05 -12.57
CA PRO A 192 5.48 -12.07 -13.20
C PRO A 192 6.94 -12.20 -12.74
N THR A 193 7.24 -12.96 -11.67
CA THR A 193 8.62 -13.29 -11.31
C THR A 193 9.25 -14.34 -12.23
N LYS A 194 8.41 -15.13 -12.92
CA LYS A 194 8.83 -16.18 -13.85
C LYS A 194 8.65 -15.77 -15.30
N ASP A 195 7.86 -14.73 -15.56
CA ASP A 195 7.68 -14.18 -16.90
C ASP A 195 8.68 -13.03 -17.13
N PRO A 196 9.72 -13.22 -17.97
CA PRO A 196 10.72 -12.19 -18.24
C PRO A 196 10.11 -10.93 -18.89
N ARG A 197 8.91 -11.02 -19.45
CA ARG A 197 8.20 -9.88 -20.05
C ARG A 197 7.57 -8.97 -18.99
N LEU A 198 7.22 -9.52 -17.84
CA LEU A 198 6.53 -8.82 -16.76
C LEU A 198 7.44 -8.47 -15.60
N GLY A 199 8.55 -9.20 -15.43
CA GLY A 199 9.54 -8.96 -14.37
C GLY A 199 9.94 -7.49 -14.20
N PRO A 200 10.32 -6.76 -15.26
CA PRO A 200 10.70 -5.35 -15.14
C PRO A 200 9.58 -4.44 -14.60
N ALA A 201 8.32 -4.72 -14.96
CA ALA A 201 7.17 -3.92 -14.54
C ALA A 201 6.78 -4.19 -13.07
N VAL A 202 7.06 -5.38 -12.55
CA VAL A 202 6.74 -5.78 -11.17
C VAL A 202 7.91 -5.57 -10.19
N ASN A 203 9.13 -5.42 -10.68
CA ASN A 203 10.29 -5.15 -9.81
C ASN A 203 10.25 -3.79 -9.10
N THR A 204 9.46 -2.84 -9.60
CA THR A 204 9.36 -1.47 -9.06
C THR A 204 7.96 -1.10 -8.58
N SER A 205 7.02 -2.05 -8.65
CA SER A 205 5.58 -1.83 -8.43
C SER A 205 4.93 -3.07 -7.81
N LEU A 206 3.75 -2.95 -7.23
CA LEU A 206 2.99 -4.12 -6.74
C LEU A 206 2.08 -4.62 -7.86
N PHE A 207 2.09 -5.92 -8.13
CA PHE A 207 1.23 -6.50 -9.15
C PHE A 207 -0.23 -6.56 -8.68
N VAL A 208 -1.14 -5.99 -9.46
CA VAL A 208 -2.59 -6.10 -9.24
C VAL A 208 -3.17 -7.22 -10.09
N GLY A 209 -2.88 -7.22 -11.40
CA GLY A 209 -3.34 -8.25 -12.32
C GLY A 209 -2.93 -7.99 -13.78
N ALA A 210 -3.02 -9.04 -14.59
CA ALA A 210 -2.87 -9.00 -16.04
C ALA A 210 -4.13 -9.57 -16.69
N PHE A 211 -4.55 -9.00 -17.81
CA PHE A 211 -5.86 -9.29 -18.41
C PHE A 211 -5.78 -9.32 -19.92
N VAL A 212 -6.56 -10.21 -20.52
CA VAL A 212 -6.70 -10.37 -21.97
C VAL A 212 -8.18 -10.39 -22.35
N PRO A 213 -8.56 -10.09 -23.60
CA PRO A 213 -9.94 -10.26 -24.04
C PRO A 213 -10.40 -11.71 -23.87
N LYS A 214 -11.65 -11.92 -23.48
CA LYS A 214 -12.21 -13.26 -23.29
C LYS A 214 -12.04 -14.14 -24.54
N GLY A 215 -11.64 -15.39 -24.32
CA GLY A 215 -11.47 -16.37 -25.40
C GLY A 215 -10.15 -16.23 -26.16
N THR A 216 -9.20 -15.43 -25.65
CA THR A 216 -7.87 -15.28 -26.26
C THR A 216 -6.77 -16.04 -25.52
N ALA A 217 -7.00 -16.47 -24.27
CA ALA A 217 -5.98 -17.14 -23.45
C ALA A 217 -5.59 -18.55 -23.91
N ALA A 218 -6.31 -19.16 -24.86
CA ALA A 218 -6.21 -20.59 -25.18
C ALA A 218 -5.08 -21.00 -26.15
N SER A 219 -4.39 -20.07 -26.83
CA SER A 219 -3.55 -20.44 -27.99
C SER A 219 -2.05 -20.56 -27.72
N GLY A 220 -1.56 -20.28 -26.51
CA GLY A 220 -0.11 -20.29 -26.19
C GLY A 220 0.73 -19.22 -26.91
N ALA A 221 0.17 -18.52 -27.90
CA ALA A 221 0.74 -17.34 -28.53
C ALA A 221 0.49 -16.08 -27.70
N MET A 222 1.33 -15.05 -27.87
CA MET A 222 1.12 -13.75 -27.23
C MET A 222 -0.27 -13.21 -27.57
N PRO A 223 -1.08 -12.83 -26.57
CA PRO A 223 -2.36 -12.21 -26.83
C PRO A 223 -2.12 -10.90 -27.60
N ARG A 224 -2.93 -10.66 -28.65
CA ARG A 224 -2.83 -9.45 -29.48
C ARG A 224 -3.05 -8.16 -28.70
N LEU A 225 -3.69 -8.26 -27.53
CA LEU A 225 -3.98 -7.18 -26.61
C LEU A 225 -3.81 -7.69 -25.18
N LEU A 226 -3.01 -6.98 -24.40
CA LEU A 226 -2.78 -7.24 -22.98
C LEU A 226 -3.06 -5.95 -22.20
N VAL A 227 -3.68 -6.08 -21.03
CA VAL A 227 -3.73 -5.01 -20.02
C VAL A 227 -3.01 -5.48 -18.77
N LEU A 228 -2.09 -4.66 -18.29
CA LEU A 228 -1.34 -4.84 -17.05
C LEU A 228 -1.75 -3.72 -16.08
N VAL A 229 -2.06 -4.12 -14.84
CA VAL A 229 -2.37 -3.19 -13.75
C VAL A 229 -1.36 -3.40 -12.62
N VAL A 230 -0.68 -2.32 -12.24
CA VAL A 230 0.25 -2.30 -11.10
C VAL A 230 0.01 -1.08 -10.21
N ASP A 231 0.42 -1.19 -8.96
CA ASP A 231 0.49 -0.09 -7.99
C ASP A 231 1.92 0.45 -7.96
N ASP A 232 2.12 1.67 -8.47
CA ASP A 232 3.44 2.30 -8.59
C ASP A 232 3.91 2.84 -7.24
N VAL A 233 4.92 2.16 -6.67
CA VAL A 233 5.45 2.46 -5.34
C VAL A 233 6.75 3.27 -5.36
N ARG A 234 7.19 3.75 -6.54
CA ARG A 234 8.47 4.48 -6.70
C ARG A 234 8.58 5.75 -5.86
N GLN A 235 7.45 6.30 -5.41
CA GLN A 235 7.40 7.48 -4.54
C GLN A 235 7.63 7.19 -3.05
N GLY A 236 7.87 5.92 -2.70
CA GLY A 236 8.15 5.47 -1.34
C GLY A 236 6.90 5.10 -0.53
N PRO A 237 7.07 4.67 0.74
CA PRO A 237 5.99 4.17 1.59
C PRO A 237 5.20 5.33 2.23
N ARG A 238 4.45 6.06 1.40
CA ARG A 238 3.57 7.16 1.82
C ARG A 238 2.38 7.31 0.86
N PRO A 239 1.22 7.80 1.32
CA PRO A 239 0.16 8.18 0.42
C PRO A 239 0.59 9.39 -0.42
N ILE A 240 0.19 9.40 -1.69
CA ILE A 240 0.44 10.51 -2.62
C ILE A 240 -0.78 11.43 -2.64
N ARG A 241 -0.67 12.62 -2.07
CA ARG A 241 -1.76 13.60 -2.10
C ARG A 241 -1.86 14.24 -3.49
N GLN A 242 -3.00 14.87 -3.79
CA GLN A 242 -3.25 15.48 -5.10
C GLN A 242 -2.16 16.51 -5.48
N ALA A 243 -1.73 17.35 -4.53
CA ALA A 243 -0.66 18.32 -4.76
C ALA A 243 0.70 17.65 -5.08
N GLU A 244 0.94 16.46 -4.53
CA GLU A 244 2.18 15.71 -4.71
C GLU A 244 2.18 14.89 -6.02
N PHE A 245 1.00 14.69 -6.62
CA PHE A 245 0.88 14.00 -7.90
C PHE A 245 1.61 14.74 -9.03
N ALA A 246 1.87 16.03 -8.89
CA ALA A 246 2.71 16.78 -9.83
C ALA A 246 4.12 16.18 -9.99
N ALA A 247 4.71 15.67 -8.91
CA ALA A 247 6.03 15.01 -8.95
C ALA A 247 5.97 13.67 -9.70
N VAL A 248 4.90 12.90 -9.50
CA VAL A 248 4.62 11.67 -10.27
C VAL A 248 4.56 11.97 -11.76
N LYS A 249 3.79 13.00 -12.14
CA LYS A 249 3.69 13.45 -13.53
C LYS A 249 5.04 13.89 -14.09
N ALA A 250 5.87 14.58 -13.31
CA ALA A 250 7.20 15.00 -13.73
C ALA A 250 8.11 13.80 -14.02
N SER A 251 8.16 12.82 -13.11
CA SER A 251 8.92 11.57 -13.30
C SER A 251 8.45 10.81 -14.54
N PHE A 252 7.13 10.68 -14.74
CA PHE A 252 6.58 9.99 -15.91
C PHE A 252 6.96 10.66 -17.24
N ARG A 253 7.01 12.01 -17.27
CA ARG A 253 7.50 12.74 -18.46
C ARG A 253 8.98 12.53 -18.71
N GLN A 254 9.79 12.41 -17.65
CA GLN A 254 11.21 12.11 -17.77
C GLN A 254 11.42 10.69 -18.32
N ASP A 255 10.64 9.72 -17.84
CA ASP A 255 10.73 8.32 -18.28
C ASP A 255 10.29 8.14 -19.75
N LEU A 256 9.21 8.82 -20.17
CA LEU A 256 8.63 8.63 -21.51
C LEU A 256 9.11 9.62 -22.58
N GLY A 257 9.51 10.82 -22.18
CA GLY A 257 9.68 11.97 -23.06
C GLY A 257 8.36 12.68 -23.36
N THR A 258 8.38 14.03 -23.32
CA THR A 258 7.22 14.90 -23.52
C THR A 258 6.39 14.63 -24.79
N PRO A 259 6.98 14.32 -25.97
CA PRO A 259 6.21 14.07 -27.19
C PRO A 259 5.27 12.87 -27.11
N GLN A 260 5.51 11.94 -26.18
CA GLN A 260 4.70 10.73 -26.00
C GLN A 260 3.50 10.96 -25.08
N ILE A 261 3.40 12.12 -24.44
CA ILE A 261 2.29 12.46 -23.54
C ILE A 261 1.04 12.78 -24.35
N THR A 262 -0.06 12.11 -24.02
CA THR A 262 -1.34 12.23 -24.75
C THR A 262 -2.47 12.80 -23.89
N CYS A 263 -2.27 12.86 -22.57
CA CYS A 263 -3.14 13.60 -21.65
C CYS A 263 -2.39 13.99 -20.38
N ASP A 264 -2.82 15.09 -19.78
CA ASP A 264 -2.30 15.62 -18.53
C ASP A 264 -3.45 16.33 -17.81
N ARG A 265 -4.02 15.69 -16.78
CA ARG A 265 -5.05 16.29 -15.93
C ARG A 265 -4.55 16.38 -14.48
N PRO A 266 -5.30 16.99 -13.56
CA PRO A 266 -4.85 17.13 -12.17
C PRO A 266 -4.57 15.79 -11.46
N ASP A 267 -5.33 14.75 -11.79
CA ASP A 267 -5.34 13.44 -11.14
C ASP A 267 -4.75 12.31 -12.00
N ARG A 268 -4.34 12.61 -13.24
CA ARG A 268 -3.87 11.61 -14.19
C ARG A 268 -2.86 12.16 -15.20
N ILE A 269 -2.03 11.27 -15.73
CA ILE A 269 -1.16 11.52 -16.88
C ILE A 269 -1.12 10.26 -17.74
N CYS A 270 -1.10 10.40 -19.06
CA CYS A 270 -1.05 9.25 -19.95
C CYS A 270 -0.08 9.44 -21.12
N GLY A 271 0.48 8.33 -21.59
CA GLY A 271 1.46 8.31 -22.65
C GLY A 271 1.25 7.15 -23.62
N LEU A 272 1.65 7.34 -24.87
CA LEU A 272 1.65 6.32 -25.92
C LEU A 272 3.07 6.15 -26.44
N ILE A 273 3.63 4.95 -26.34
CA ILE A 273 4.97 4.63 -26.80
C ILE A 273 4.86 3.65 -27.96
N ARG A 274 5.65 3.87 -29.01
CA ARG A 274 5.90 2.88 -30.05
C ARG A 274 7.14 2.07 -29.68
N LEU A 275 6.99 0.75 -29.61
CA LEU A 275 8.09 -0.16 -29.35
C LEU A 275 8.89 -0.43 -30.65
N PRO A 276 10.22 -0.61 -30.56
CA PRO A 276 11.07 -0.90 -31.72
C PRO A 276 10.61 -2.10 -32.55
N GLU A 277 10.05 -3.12 -31.90
CA GLU A 277 9.55 -4.37 -32.48
C GLU A 277 8.17 -4.27 -33.17
N GLY A 278 7.61 -3.06 -33.30
CA GLY A 278 6.31 -2.85 -33.96
C GLY A 278 5.09 -2.95 -33.05
N GLY A 279 5.31 -3.01 -31.74
CA GLY A 279 4.26 -2.88 -30.71
C GLY A 279 3.94 -1.43 -30.36
N ASN A 280 2.79 -1.21 -29.72
CA ASN A 280 2.43 0.06 -29.11
C ASN A 280 1.98 -0.18 -27.68
N VAL A 281 2.33 0.75 -26.80
CA VAL A 281 2.03 0.71 -25.37
C VAL A 281 1.36 2.00 -24.98
N TYR A 282 0.16 1.91 -24.43
CA TYR A 282 -0.53 3.05 -23.84
C TYR A 282 -0.60 2.87 -22.33
N THR A 283 -0.12 3.85 -21.58
CA THR A 283 -0.08 3.84 -20.12
C THR A 283 -0.81 5.04 -19.55
N GLU A 284 -1.68 4.81 -18.57
CA GLU A 284 -2.27 5.86 -17.73
C GLU A 284 -1.82 5.66 -16.28
N LEU A 285 -1.26 6.72 -15.70
CA LEU A 285 -1.03 6.85 -14.26
C LEU A 285 -2.14 7.71 -13.67
N PHE A 286 -2.77 7.25 -12.59
CA PHE A 286 -3.77 8.03 -11.88
C PHE A 286 -3.78 7.73 -10.38
N ASN A 287 -4.23 8.71 -9.61
CA ASN A 287 -4.23 8.62 -8.15
C ASN A 287 -5.53 8.00 -7.62
N VAL A 288 -5.43 6.83 -6.99
CA VAL A 288 -6.51 6.10 -6.33
C VAL A 288 -6.31 6.11 -4.81
N LYS A 289 -6.93 7.09 -4.16
CA LYS A 289 -6.90 7.29 -2.69
C LYS A 289 -5.51 7.51 -2.09
N GLY A 290 -4.56 8.02 -2.85
CA GLY A 290 -3.17 8.14 -2.40
C GLY A 290 -2.25 7.03 -2.92
N ARG A 291 -2.77 6.09 -3.71
CA ARG A 291 -1.98 5.10 -4.48
C ARG A 291 -1.88 5.55 -5.92
N VAL A 292 -0.75 5.32 -6.56
CA VAL A 292 -0.61 5.63 -7.98
C VAL A 292 -0.85 4.32 -8.74
N ALA A 293 -2.03 4.16 -9.30
CA ALA A 293 -2.31 3.03 -10.18
C ALA A 293 -1.72 3.31 -11.56
N MET A 294 -0.97 2.34 -12.09
CA MET A 294 -0.46 2.34 -13.46
C MET A 294 -1.20 1.27 -14.25
N VAL A 295 -1.96 1.69 -15.26
CA VAL A 295 -2.70 0.81 -16.15
C VAL A 295 -2.08 0.92 -17.53
N THR A 296 -1.52 -0.18 -18.01
CA THR A 296 -0.80 -0.25 -19.28
C THR A 296 -1.50 -1.24 -20.19
N SER A 297 -1.80 -0.83 -21.43
CA SER A 297 -2.22 -1.75 -22.48
C SER A 297 -1.17 -1.84 -23.57
N SER A 298 -1.02 -3.01 -24.17
CA SER A 298 -0.12 -3.22 -25.30
C SER A 298 -0.76 -4.04 -26.42
N ALA A 299 -0.43 -3.68 -27.66
CA ALA A 299 -0.88 -4.37 -28.87
C ALA A 299 0.11 -4.16 -30.03
N ALA A 300 0.19 -5.12 -30.95
CA ALA A 300 0.93 -4.98 -32.20
C ALA A 300 0.07 -4.29 -33.28
N GLY A 301 0.67 -3.44 -34.12
CA GLY A 301 -0.02 -2.77 -35.22
C GLY A 301 0.46 -1.33 -35.45
N THR A 302 -0.18 -0.60 -36.36
CA THR A 302 0.14 0.82 -36.56
C THR A 302 -0.51 1.69 -35.47
N PRO A 303 0.10 2.82 -35.05
CA PRO A 303 -0.47 3.68 -34.02
C PRO A 303 -1.91 4.14 -34.31
N SER A 304 -2.23 4.47 -35.57
CA SER A 304 -3.57 4.91 -35.97
C SER A 304 -4.64 3.83 -35.80
N GLU A 305 -4.27 2.56 -36.00
CA GLU A 305 -5.17 1.42 -35.85
C GLU A 305 -5.36 1.05 -34.39
N VAL A 306 -4.27 0.99 -33.61
CA VAL A 306 -4.32 0.40 -32.26
C VAL A 306 -4.50 1.42 -31.15
N ALA A 307 -4.14 2.69 -31.32
CA ALA A 307 -4.24 3.67 -30.24
C ALA A 307 -5.68 3.83 -29.69
N PRO A 308 -6.75 3.85 -30.51
CA PRO A 308 -8.12 3.88 -29.98
C PRO A 308 -8.45 2.65 -29.13
N LEU A 309 -8.04 1.46 -29.56
CA LEU A 309 -8.25 0.20 -28.84
C LEU A 309 -7.50 0.19 -27.50
N LEU A 310 -6.23 0.59 -27.50
CA LEU A 310 -5.39 0.68 -26.31
C LEU A 310 -5.98 1.65 -25.28
N ARG A 311 -6.37 2.86 -25.73
CA ARG A 311 -7.01 3.87 -24.87
C ARG A 311 -8.32 3.38 -24.28
N ALA A 312 -9.19 2.77 -25.09
CA ALA A 312 -10.46 2.23 -24.62
C ALA A 312 -10.26 1.12 -23.58
N SER A 313 -9.25 0.27 -23.79
CA SER A 313 -8.89 -0.79 -22.85
C SER A 313 -8.43 -0.21 -21.52
N VAL A 314 -7.47 0.71 -21.53
CA VAL A 314 -6.99 1.36 -20.30
C VAL A 314 -8.12 2.09 -19.57
N THR A 315 -8.94 2.86 -20.29
CA THR A 315 -10.08 3.59 -19.70
C THR A 315 -11.03 2.63 -18.97
N THR A 316 -11.35 1.49 -19.58
CA THR A 316 -12.20 0.45 -18.96
C THR A 316 -11.66 -0.01 -17.60
N PHE A 317 -10.35 -0.23 -17.49
CA PHE A 317 -9.72 -0.66 -16.25
C PHE A 317 -9.54 0.47 -15.23
N VAL A 318 -9.22 1.69 -15.68
CA VAL A 318 -9.14 2.88 -14.84
C VAL A 318 -10.49 3.15 -14.18
N ASP A 319 -11.58 3.13 -14.96
CA ASP A 319 -12.93 3.32 -14.46
C ASP A 319 -13.31 2.22 -13.48
N ARG A 320 -12.97 0.95 -13.79
CA ARG A 320 -13.27 -0.17 -12.90
C ARG A 320 -12.50 -0.09 -11.58
N LEU A 321 -11.21 0.24 -11.62
CA LEU A 321 -10.40 0.49 -10.42
C LEU A 321 -10.99 1.62 -9.57
N GLY A 322 -11.47 2.69 -10.20
CA GLY A 322 -12.13 3.80 -9.50
C GLY A 322 -13.43 3.37 -8.80
N GLN A 323 -14.23 2.51 -9.45
CA GLN A 323 -15.45 1.94 -8.87
C GLN A 323 -15.18 0.98 -7.71
N ASP A 324 -14.18 0.11 -7.87
CA ASP A 324 -13.84 -0.92 -6.88
C ASP A 324 -13.09 -0.34 -5.67
N ASN A 325 -12.55 0.87 -5.78
CA ASN A 325 -11.86 1.59 -4.71
C ASN A 325 -12.52 2.96 -4.42
N PRO A 326 -13.83 2.99 -4.07
CA PRO A 326 -14.60 4.22 -3.96
C PRO A 326 -14.08 5.09 -2.81
N LYS A 327 -14.00 6.42 -3.03
CA LYS A 327 -13.47 7.44 -2.10
C LYS A 327 -13.81 7.21 -0.64
#